data_AF-A0A9P1GU59-F1
#
_entry.id   AF-A0A9P1GU59-F1
#
_cell.length_a   1.000
_cell.length_b   1.000
_cell.length_c   1.000
_cell.angle_alpha   90.00
_cell.angle_beta   90.00
_cell.angle_gamma   90.00
#
_symmetry.space_group_name_H-M   'P 1'
#
loop_
_entity.id
_entity.type
_entity.pdbx_description
1 polymer ?
#
loop_
_entity_poly.entity_id
_entity_poly.type
_entity_poly.pdbx_seq_one_letter_code
_entity_poly.pdbx_strand_id
1 'polypeptide(L)'
;MAQDPRLSNLLKWSIQNQSAPDGTPPETRTPLDPSLLAALFGGPSEAELMKTAMEAITSEDPEVTLESKLVAFDNFEQLIENLDNANNIANLAVQNNIKSQEKFLAMNGIPKIIDIILDDKEDTAVRRKAIYALSSATRNYQAAMDLCTGELEKRGYTHGTVDSMNMDAVDVVMNSLKEIAGTS
;
A
#
# COMPACT_ATOMS: atom_id res chain seq x y z
N MET A 1 -15.88 -5.57 17.80
CA MET A 1 -14.72 -4.66 17.67
C MET A 1 -13.48 -5.52 17.74
N ALA A 2 -12.68 -5.60 16.68
CA ALA A 2 -11.46 -6.43 16.67
C ALA A 2 -10.37 -5.70 17.48
N GLN A 3 -9.70 -6.40 18.40
CA GLN A 3 -8.56 -5.86 19.15
C GLN A 3 -7.40 -5.61 18.18
N ASP A 4 -6.86 -4.39 18.20
CA ASP A 4 -5.73 -3.99 17.34
C ASP A 4 -4.47 -4.79 17.73
N PRO A 5 -3.87 -5.58 16.82
CA PRO A 5 -2.65 -6.35 17.09
C PRO A 5 -1.49 -5.48 17.57
N ARG A 6 -1.47 -4.19 17.20
CA ARG A 6 -0.46 -3.21 17.64
C ARG A 6 -0.59 -2.90 19.12
N LEU A 7 -1.80 -2.81 19.66
CA LEU A 7 -2.02 -2.65 21.11
C LEU A 7 -1.55 -3.89 21.89
N SER A 8 -1.78 -5.08 21.35
CA SER A 8 -1.33 -6.34 21.97
C SER A 8 0.19 -6.45 22.02
N ASN A 9 0.88 -6.00 20.98
CA ASN A 9 2.35 -5.96 20.94
C ASN A 9 2.92 -4.86 21.83
N LEU A 10 2.27 -3.69 21.90
CA LEU A 10 2.60 -2.62 22.84
C LEU A 10 2.46 -3.09 24.30
N LEU A 11 1.39 -3.83 24.61
CA LEU A 11 1.19 -4.40 25.94
C LEU A 11 2.32 -5.37 26.31
N LYS A 12 2.68 -6.29 25.40
CA LYS A 12 3.80 -7.22 25.60
C LYS A 12 5.12 -6.50 25.82
N TRP A 13 5.43 -5.48 25.00
CA TRP A 13 6.63 -4.67 25.18
C TRP A 13 6.62 -3.93 26.52
N SER A 14 5.48 -3.37 26.95
CA SER A 14 5.36 -2.66 28.23
C SER A 14 5.63 -3.56 29.43
N ILE A 15 5.15 -4.81 29.37
CA ILE A 15 5.37 -5.82 30.41
C ILE A 15 6.85 -6.22 30.46
N GLN A 16 7.49 -6.37 29.30
CA GLN A 16 8.93 -6.70 29.21
C GLN A 16 9.84 -5.56 29.71
N ASN A 17 9.38 -4.31 29.60
CA ASN A 17 10.15 -3.13 30.00
C ASN A 17 9.71 -2.56 31.37
N GLN A 18 8.78 -3.24 32.06
CA GLN A 18 8.38 -2.89 33.40
C GLN A 18 9.45 -3.35 34.40
N SER A 19 9.85 -2.45 35.31
CA SER A 19 10.72 -2.84 36.42
C SER A 19 10.04 -3.86 37.32
N ALA A 20 10.83 -4.77 37.87
CA ALA A 20 10.34 -5.69 38.89
C ALA A 20 9.86 -4.91 40.14
N PRO A 21 9.01 -5.51 41.00
CA PRO A 21 8.45 -4.84 42.18
C PRO A 21 9.50 -4.30 43.17
N ASP A 22 10.72 -4.81 43.10
CA ASP A 22 11.89 -4.39 43.88
C ASP A 22 12.65 -3.20 43.25
N GLY A 23 12.16 -2.68 42.12
CA GLY A 23 12.77 -1.58 41.38
C GLY A 23 13.94 -1.99 40.50
N THR A 24 14.26 -3.29 40.40
CA THR A 24 15.34 -3.78 39.54
C THR A 24 14.99 -3.53 38.07
N PRO A 25 15.81 -2.75 37.33
CA PRO A 25 15.59 -2.52 35.90
C PRO A 25 15.75 -3.83 35.12
N PRO A 26 14.97 -4.04 34.04
CA PRO A 26 15.17 -5.18 33.16
C PRO A 26 16.58 -5.17 32.53
N GLU A 27 17.23 -6.33 32.49
CA GLU A 27 18.61 -6.48 31.99
C GLU A 27 18.78 -6.07 30.52
N THR A 28 17.70 -6.11 29.74
CA THR A 28 17.68 -5.70 28.32
C THR A 28 16.46 -4.85 28.04
N ARG A 29 16.68 -3.54 27.83
CA ARG A 29 15.66 -2.66 27.26
C ARG A 29 15.69 -2.80 25.75
N THR A 30 14.68 -3.44 25.17
CA THR A 30 14.52 -3.48 23.73
C THR A 30 14.02 -2.12 23.23
N PRO A 31 14.70 -1.49 22.25
CA PRO A 31 14.21 -0.27 21.64
C PRO A 31 12.78 -0.48 21.14
N LEU A 32 11.91 0.46 21.47
CA LEU A 32 10.54 0.50 20.99
C LEU A 32 10.58 0.68 19.46
N ASP A 33 9.94 -0.22 18.72
CA ASP A 33 9.78 -0.08 17.27
C ASP A 33 9.13 1.28 16.95
N PRO A 34 9.69 2.07 16.02
CA PRO A 34 9.06 3.30 15.51
C PRO A 34 7.57 3.15 15.17
N SER A 35 7.13 1.98 14.68
CA SER A 35 5.71 1.71 14.40
C SER A 35 4.85 1.63 15.68
N LEU A 36 5.40 1.10 16.77
CA LEU A 36 4.76 1.04 18.09
C LEU A 36 4.84 2.37 18.83
N LEU A 37 5.90 3.16 18.59
CA LEU A 37 5.97 4.56 19.04
C LEU A 37 4.86 5.40 18.40
N ALA A 38 4.61 5.25 17.11
CA ALA A 38 3.49 5.91 16.44
C ALA A 38 2.13 5.48 17.02
N ALA A 39 1.97 4.20 17.40
CA ALA A 39 0.78 3.71 18.08
C ALA A 39 0.61 4.26 19.51
N LEU A 40 1.72 4.54 20.22
CA LEU A 40 1.74 5.09 21.58
C LEU A 40 1.54 6.61 21.61
N PHE A 41 2.09 7.34 20.63
CA PHE A 41 2.08 8.81 20.56
C PHE A 41 1.04 9.38 19.59
N GLY A 42 0.33 8.54 18.85
CA GLY A 42 -0.78 8.95 17.97
C GLY A 42 -0.33 9.51 16.63
N GLY A 43 0.49 8.76 15.89
CA GLY A 43 0.77 9.04 14.48
C GLY A 43 -0.41 8.65 13.56
N PRO A 44 -0.48 9.21 12.34
CA PRO A 44 -1.49 8.81 11.36
C PRO A 44 -1.40 7.31 11.10
N SER A 45 -2.54 6.65 11.07
CA SER A 45 -2.67 5.26 10.67
C SER A 45 -2.17 5.05 9.23
N GLU A 46 -1.77 3.84 8.88
CA GLU A 46 -1.39 3.49 7.50
C GLU A 46 -2.49 3.86 6.49
N ALA A 47 -3.76 3.75 6.87
CA ALA A 47 -4.89 4.16 6.03
C ALA A 47 -4.95 5.68 5.82
N GLU A 48 -4.61 6.47 6.83
CA GLU A 48 -4.53 7.92 6.70
C GLU A 48 -3.31 8.32 5.85
N LEU A 49 -2.17 7.64 6.03
CA LEU A 49 -0.99 7.85 5.19
C LEU A 49 -1.26 7.51 3.72
N MET A 50 -1.95 6.39 3.44
CA MET A 50 -2.39 6.04 2.09
C MET A 50 -3.34 7.07 1.50
N LYS A 51 -4.28 7.59 2.29
CA LYS A 51 -5.20 8.63 1.84
C LYS A 51 -4.45 9.91 1.47
N THR A 52 -3.53 10.35 2.32
CA THR A 52 -2.69 11.54 2.08
C THR A 52 -1.84 11.37 0.82
N ALA A 53 -1.26 10.18 0.60
CA ALA A 53 -0.52 9.89 -0.63
C ALA A 53 -1.42 9.97 -1.86
N MET A 54 -2.63 9.37 -1.81
CA MET A 54 -3.59 9.43 -2.91
C MET A 54 -4.12 10.85 -3.19
N GLU A 55 -4.30 11.67 -2.16
CA GLU A 55 -4.67 13.09 -2.31
C GLU A 55 -3.59 13.85 -3.08
N ALA A 56 -2.31 13.66 -2.73
CA ALA A 56 -1.20 14.28 -3.45
C ALA A 56 -1.07 13.74 -4.89
N ILE A 57 -1.19 12.42 -5.08
CA ILE A 57 -1.10 11.76 -6.40
C ILE A 57 -2.20 12.27 -7.35
N THR A 58 -3.42 12.46 -6.85
CA THR A 58 -4.59 12.82 -7.65
C THR A 58 -4.89 14.33 -7.64
N SER A 59 -3.97 15.13 -7.10
CA SER A 59 -4.14 16.58 -7.02
C SER A 59 -4.01 17.22 -8.40
N GLU A 60 -4.98 18.08 -8.74
CA GLU A 60 -4.94 18.98 -9.89
C GLU A 60 -4.34 20.36 -9.54
N ASP A 61 -3.94 20.56 -8.28
CA ASP A 61 -3.33 21.81 -7.82
C ASP A 61 -1.94 21.98 -8.46
N PRO A 62 -1.68 23.07 -9.22
CA PRO A 62 -0.38 23.32 -9.84
C PRO A 62 0.77 23.49 -8.83
N GLU A 63 0.48 23.77 -7.55
CA GLU A 63 1.49 23.82 -6.49
C GLU A 63 1.98 22.42 -6.06
N VAL A 64 1.22 21.36 -6.39
CA VAL A 64 1.68 19.97 -6.19
C VAL A 64 2.61 19.59 -7.33
N THR A 65 3.89 19.82 -7.10
CA THR A 65 4.95 19.61 -8.09
C THR A 65 5.09 18.14 -8.49
N LEU A 66 5.76 17.91 -9.62
CA LEU A 66 6.18 16.57 -10.07
C LEU A 66 6.96 15.82 -8.98
N GLU A 67 7.91 16.50 -8.32
CA GLU A 67 8.71 15.90 -7.24
C GLU A 67 7.82 15.45 -6.08
N SER A 68 6.82 16.26 -5.71
CA SER A 68 5.85 15.92 -4.67
C SER A 68 5.00 14.69 -5.06
N LYS A 69 4.56 14.60 -6.32
CA LYS A 69 3.84 13.42 -6.82
C LYS A 69 4.72 12.17 -6.78
N LEU A 70 5.98 12.26 -7.19
CA LEU A 70 6.92 11.13 -7.15
C LEU A 70 7.15 10.62 -5.72
N VAL A 71 7.38 11.54 -4.78
CA VAL A 71 7.50 11.19 -3.35
C VAL A 71 6.20 10.57 -2.82
N ALA A 72 5.03 11.07 -3.23
CA ALA A 72 3.76 10.49 -2.83
C ALA A 72 3.58 9.06 -3.36
N PHE A 73 3.99 8.79 -4.59
CA PHE A 73 4.02 7.43 -5.14
C PHE A 73 5.00 6.51 -4.39
N ASP A 74 6.21 6.99 -4.07
CA ASP A 74 7.18 6.20 -3.30
C ASP A 74 6.65 5.84 -1.91
N ASN A 75 6.02 6.80 -1.23
CA ASN A 75 5.36 6.56 0.07
C ASN A 75 4.22 5.55 -0.07
N PHE A 76 3.42 5.64 -1.13
CA PHE A 76 2.32 4.73 -1.37
C PHE A 76 2.81 3.30 -1.68
N GLU A 77 3.85 3.18 -2.51
CA GLU A 77 4.51 1.91 -2.84
C GLU A 77 5.08 1.25 -1.58
N GLN A 78 5.82 2.01 -0.75
CA GLN A 78 6.35 1.51 0.52
C GLN A 78 5.24 1.02 1.47
N LEU A 79 4.11 1.72 1.54
CA LEU A 79 2.99 1.31 2.37
C LEU A 79 2.37 -0.01 1.89
N ILE A 80 2.25 -0.22 0.57
CA ILE A 80 1.74 -1.49 0.03
C ILE A 80 2.75 -2.62 0.25
N GLU A 81 4.04 -2.38 -0.01
CA GLU A 81 5.09 -3.40 0.20
C GLU A 81 5.24 -3.81 1.66
N ASN A 82 5.18 -2.84 2.59
CA ASN A 82 5.20 -3.14 4.02
C ASN A 82 3.99 -3.96 4.44
N LEU A 83 2.82 -3.72 3.84
CA LEU A 83 1.64 -4.54 4.08
C LEU A 83 1.83 -5.97 3.56
N ASP A 84 2.33 -6.15 2.34
CA ASP A 84 2.61 -7.48 1.77
C ASP A 84 3.66 -8.25 2.59
N ASN A 85 4.73 -7.59 3.03
CA ASN A 85 5.78 -8.20 3.85
C ASN A 85 5.30 -8.50 5.27
N ALA A 86 4.53 -7.62 5.90
CA ALA A 86 3.89 -7.87 7.19
C ALA A 86 2.93 -9.06 7.11
N ASN A 87 2.21 -9.21 6.00
CA ASN A 87 1.31 -10.34 5.73
C ASN A 87 2.09 -11.67 5.55
N ASN A 88 3.28 -11.64 4.92
CA ASN A 88 4.14 -12.83 4.79
C ASN A 88 4.71 -13.34 6.13
N ILE A 89 5.00 -12.44 7.08
CA ILE A 89 5.50 -12.82 8.42
C ILE A 89 4.34 -13.17 9.36
N ALA A 90 3.17 -12.55 9.20
CA ALA A 90 1.96 -12.80 9.99
C ALA A 90 1.15 -14.05 9.58
N ASN A 91 1.50 -14.69 8.46
CA ASN A 91 0.87 -15.92 7.97
C ASN A 91 1.01 -17.13 8.92
N LEU A 92 1.81 -17.05 10.00
CA LEU A 92 1.84 -18.05 11.07
C LEU A 92 0.98 -17.69 12.30
N ALA A 93 0.36 -16.50 12.38
CA ALA A 93 -0.38 -16.12 13.60
C ALA A 93 -1.73 -15.41 13.42
N VAL A 94 -1.97 -14.52 12.44
CA VAL A 94 -3.29 -13.86 12.29
C VAL A 94 -3.53 -13.42 10.84
N GLN A 95 -4.66 -13.86 10.29
CA GLN A 95 -5.12 -13.77 8.90
C GLN A 95 -4.97 -12.39 8.21
N ASN A 96 -4.39 -12.43 6.98
CA ASN A 96 -4.43 -11.48 5.85
C ASN A 96 -5.28 -10.21 6.02
N ASN A 97 -4.66 -9.03 5.92
CA ASN A 97 -5.35 -7.75 6.06
C ASN A 97 -6.17 -7.33 4.82
N ILE A 98 -7.27 -8.03 4.59
CA ILE A 98 -8.35 -7.69 3.64
C ILE A 98 -8.84 -6.23 3.81
N LYS A 99 -8.77 -5.64 5.01
CA LYS A 99 -9.40 -4.33 5.30
C LYS A 99 -8.71 -3.13 4.67
N SER A 100 -7.39 -3.17 4.49
CA SER A 100 -6.65 -2.06 3.84
C SER A 100 -6.85 -2.12 2.32
N GLN A 101 -6.83 -3.31 1.76
CA GLN A 101 -7.15 -3.59 0.36
C GLN A 101 -8.62 -3.27 0.04
N GLU A 102 -9.57 -3.66 0.89
CA GLU A 102 -10.98 -3.23 0.83
C GLU A 102 -11.12 -1.71 0.94
N LYS A 103 -10.31 -1.03 1.77
CA LYS A 103 -10.33 0.43 1.84
C LYS A 103 -9.78 1.08 0.58
N PHE A 104 -8.72 0.56 -0.01
CA PHE A 104 -8.20 1.05 -1.30
C PHE A 104 -9.24 0.87 -2.42
N LEU A 105 -9.90 -0.29 -2.47
CA LEU A 105 -11.05 -0.53 -3.33
C LEU A 105 -12.20 0.45 -3.03
N ALA A 106 -12.55 0.66 -1.76
CA ALA A 106 -13.62 1.56 -1.32
C ALA A 106 -13.33 3.05 -1.59
N MET A 107 -12.05 3.44 -1.71
CA MET A 107 -11.62 4.78 -2.11
C MET A 107 -11.56 4.96 -3.63
N ASN A 108 -11.97 3.94 -4.41
CA ASN A 108 -11.93 3.99 -5.87
C ASN A 108 -10.51 4.25 -6.42
N GLY A 109 -9.49 3.71 -5.74
CA GLY A 109 -8.09 3.98 -6.06
C GLY A 109 -7.65 3.36 -7.39
N ILE A 110 -8.14 2.16 -7.72
CA ILE A 110 -7.79 1.46 -8.97
C ILE A 110 -8.18 2.28 -10.22
N PRO A 111 -9.45 2.72 -10.38
CA PRO A 111 -9.82 3.57 -11.52
C PRO A 111 -8.96 4.83 -11.64
N LYS A 112 -8.69 5.52 -10.52
CA LYS A 112 -7.89 6.76 -10.52
C LYS A 112 -6.43 6.53 -10.94
N ILE A 113 -5.81 5.45 -10.47
CA ILE A 113 -4.45 5.09 -10.90
C ILE A 113 -4.44 4.77 -12.39
N ILE A 114 -5.45 4.04 -12.89
CA ILE A 114 -5.58 3.76 -14.33
C ILE A 114 -5.74 5.06 -15.14
N ASP A 115 -6.54 6.02 -14.64
CA ASP A 115 -6.71 7.31 -15.30
C ASP A 115 -5.38 8.07 -15.40
N ILE A 116 -4.56 8.09 -14.34
CA ILE A 116 -3.22 8.68 -14.36
C ILE A 116 -2.31 7.97 -15.37
N ILE A 117 -2.35 6.64 -15.44
CA ILE A 117 -1.54 5.86 -16.39
C ILE A 117 -1.91 6.21 -17.84
N LEU A 118 -3.19 6.45 -18.12
CA LEU A 118 -3.69 6.67 -19.47
C LEU A 118 -3.73 8.14 -19.90
N ASP A 119 -3.55 9.09 -18.98
CA ASP A 119 -3.46 10.51 -19.29
C ASP A 119 -2.12 10.83 -19.98
N ASP A 120 -2.19 11.36 -21.20
CA ASP A 120 -1.02 11.73 -22.00
C ASP A 120 -0.38 13.05 -21.56
N LYS A 121 -1.04 13.80 -20.68
CA LYS A 121 -0.52 15.02 -20.06
C LYS A 121 0.32 14.75 -18.81
N GLU A 122 0.18 13.57 -18.22
CA GLU A 122 0.96 13.18 -17.06
C GLU A 122 2.40 12.85 -17.45
N ASP A 123 3.34 13.21 -16.57
CA ASP A 123 4.76 12.96 -16.81
C ASP A 123 5.05 11.46 -16.89
N THR A 124 5.94 11.05 -17.81
CA THR A 124 6.30 9.64 -18.01
C THR A 124 6.81 8.97 -16.72
N ALA A 125 7.50 9.69 -15.84
CA ALA A 125 7.93 9.16 -14.55
C ALA A 125 6.75 8.92 -13.60
N VAL A 126 5.76 9.82 -13.58
CA VAL A 126 4.51 9.67 -12.82
C VAL A 126 3.73 8.45 -13.31
N ARG A 127 3.54 8.33 -14.62
CA ARG A 127 2.83 7.20 -15.24
C ARG A 127 3.52 5.87 -14.94
N ARG A 128 4.85 5.83 -14.98
CA ARG A 128 5.65 4.67 -14.61
C ARG A 128 5.43 4.28 -13.15
N LYS A 129 5.47 5.25 -12.23
CA LYS A 129 5.22 5.02 -10.80
C LYS A 129 3.79 4.55 -10.52
N ALA A 130 2.81 5.08 -11.24
CA ALA A 130 1.43 4.63 -11.18
C ALA A 130 1.29 3.15 -11.60
N ILE A 131 2.01 2.70 -12.62
CA ILE A 131 2.03 1.28 -13.03
C ILE A 131 2.63 0.39 -11.92
N TYR A 132 3.72 0.82 -11.28
CA TYR A 132 4.30 0.06 -10.15
C TYR A 132 3.34 -0.02 -8.96
N ALA A 133 2.70 1.10 -8.60
CA ALA A 133 1.67 1.12 -7.56
C ALA A 133 0.48 0.20 -7.90
N LEU A 134 0.02 0.18 -9.16
CA LEU A 134 -1.05 -0.71 -9.62
C LEU A 134 -0.63 -2.19 -9.56
N SER A 135 0.61 -2.50 -9.95
CA SER A 135 1.18 -3.85 -9.83
C SER A 135 1.19 -4.31 -8.38
N SER A 136 1.71 -3.47 -7.48
CA SER A 136 1.75 -3.75 -6.05
C SER A 136 0.35 -3.96 -5.46
N ALA A 137 -0.62 -3.13 -5.84
CA ALA A 137 -1.99 -3.22 -5.33
C ALA A 137 -2.78 -4.45 -5.82
N THR A 138 -2.37 -5.07 -6.93
CA THR A 138 -3.11 -6.16 -7.60
C THR A 138 -2.46 -7.54 -7.45
N ARG A 139 -1.14 -7.60 -7.18
CA ARG A 139 -0.44 -8.87 -6.93
C ARG A 139 -0.94 -9.52 -5.64
N ASN A 140 -1.09 -10.85 -5.68
CA ASN A 140 -1.59 -11.66 -4.57
C ASN A 140 -2.99 -11.25 -4.06
N TYR A 141 -3.73 -10.43 -4.81
CA TYR A 141 -5.06 -9.96 -4.42
C TYR A 141 -6.06 -9.95 -5.58
N GLN A 142 -6.81 -11.05 -5.69
CA GLN A 142 -7.67 -11.31 -6.84
C GLN A 142 -8.77 -10.25 -7.03
N ALA A 143 -9.38 -9.76 -5.96
CA ALA A 143 -10.46 -8.76 -6.06
C ALA A 143 -9.97 -7.43 -6.67
N ALA A 144 -8.74 -7.02 -6.37
CA ALA A 144 -8.13 -5.86 -7.02
C ALA A 144 -7.76 -6.15 -8.47
N MET A 145 -7.26 -7.35 -8.78
CA MET A 145 -6.95 -7.73 -10.16
C MET A 145 -8.21 -7.77 -11.04
N ASP A 146 -9.30 -8.34 -10.55
CA ASP A 146 -10.58 -8.40 -11.27
C ASP A 146 -11.16 -7.00 -11.51
N LEU A 147 -11.06 -6.10 -10.53
CA LEU A 147 -11.45 -4.71 -10.72
C LEU A 147 -10.54 -4.00 -11.72
N CYS A 148 -9.22 -4.23 -11.65
CA CYS A 148 -8.25 -3.65 -12.57
C CYS A 148 -8.54 -4.04 -14.02
N THR A 149 -8.66 -5.34 -14.31
CA THR A 149 -8.96 -5.81 -15.67
C THR A 149 -10.34 -5.35 -16.15
N GLY A 150 -11.34 -5.32 -15.27
CA GLY A 150 -12.66 -4.78 -15.60
C GLY A 150 -12.66 -3.28 -15.91
N GLU A 151 -11.85 -2.48 -15.21
CA GLU A 151 -11.70 -1.04 -15.49
C GLU A 151 -10.90 -0.77 -16.76
N LEU A 152 -9.89 -1.58 -17.05
CA LEU A 152 -9.14 -1.54 -18.31
C LEU A 152 -10.02 -1.89 -19.50
N GLU A 153 -10.88 -2.91 -19.36
CA GLU A 153 -11.81 -3.33 -20.42
C GLU A 153 -12.80 -2.21 -20.78
N LYS A 154 -13.32 -1.48 -19.78
CA LYS A 154 -14.16 -0.28 -20.00
C LYS A 154 -13.48 0.80 -20.83
N ARG A 155 -12.13 0.85 -20.81
CA ARG A 155 -11.30 1.81 -21.56
C ARG A 155 -10.76 1.22 -22.87
N GLY A 156 -11.18 0.00 -23.23
CA GLY A 156 -10.81 -0.66 -24.48
C GLY A 156 -9.56 -1.54 -24.41
N TYR A 157 -9.04 -1.82 -23.21
CA TYR A 157 -7.87 -2.67 -23.01
C TYR A 157 -8.28 -4.00 -22.38
N THR A 158 -8.25 -5.09 -23.15
CA THR A 158 -8.73 -6.41 -22.69
C THR A 158 -7.57 -7.34 -22.35
N HIS A 159 -7.58 -7.86 -21.12
CA HIS A 159 -6.60 -8.85 -20.65
C HIS A 159 -7.23 -10.21 -20.27
N GLY A 160 -8.57 -10.30 -20.29
CA GLY A 160 -9.30 -11.48 -19.85
C GLY A 160 -9.18 -11.73 -18.34
N THR A 161 -9.42 -12.97 -17.93
CA THR A 161 -9.25 -13.38 -16.52
C THR A 161 -7.77 -13.56 -16.19
N VAL A 162 -7.29 -12.83 -15.20
CA VAL A 162 -5.88 -12.84 -14.76
C VAL A 162 -5.81 -13.36 -13.34
N ASP A 163 -5.04 -14.43 -13.11
CA ASP A 163 -4.74 -14.92 -11.76
C ASP A 163 -3.71 -14.00 -11.09
N SER A 164 -4.13 -13.33 -10.03
CA SER A 164 -3.30 -12.39 -9.24
C SER A 164 -2.10 -13.06 -8.54
N MET A 165 -2.11 -14.38 -8.39
CA MET A 165 -1.00 -15.16 -7.84
C MET A 165 0.00 -15.60 -8.91
N ASN A 166 -0.38 -15.52 -10.20
CA ASN A 166 0.49 -15.80 -11.32
C ASN A 166 1.23 -14.52 -11.73
N MET A 167 2.46 -14.36 -11.24
CA MET A 167 3.26 -13.16 -11.49
C MET A 167 3.52 -12.91 -12.98
N ASP A 168 3.68 -13.95 -13.79
CA ASP A 168 3.86 -13.80 -15.25
C ASP A 168 2.59 -13.22 -15.88
N ALA A 169 1.41 -13.68 -15.45
CA ALA A 169 0.13 -13.16 -15.94
C ALA A 169 -0.09 -11.70 -15.52
N VAL A 170 0.26 -11.34 -14.28
CA VAL A 170 0.23 -9.94 -13.83
C VAL A 170 1.19 -9.08 -14.64
N ASP A 171 2.39 -9.58 -14.91
CA ASP A 171 3.41 -8.84 -15.66
C ASP A 171 3.00 -8.58 -17.11
N VAL A 172 2.23 -9.48 -17.74
CA VAL A 172 1.65 -9.23 -19.07
C VAL A 172 0.75 -7.98 -19.03
N VAL A 173 -0.11 -7.84 -18.02
CA VAL A 173 -0.95 -6.64 -17.85
C VAL A 173 -0.07 -5.40 -17.66
N MET A 174 0.87 -5.45 -16.72
CA MET A 174 1.70 -4.29 -16.39
C MET A 174 2.60 -3.85 -17.55
N ASN A 175 3.16 -4.79 -18.31
CA ASN A 175 3.99 -4.48 -19.47
C ASN A 175 3.18 -3.86 -20.61
N SER A 176 1.95 -4.32 -20.84
CA SER A 176 1.06 -3.66 -21.81
C SER A 176 0.76 -2.21 -21.43
N LEU A 177 0.57 -1.93 -20.12
CA LEU A 177 0.38 -0.57 -19.63
C LEU A 177 1.65 0.27 -19.80
N LYS A 178 2.84 -0.33 -19.66
CA LYS A 178 4.09 0.38 -19.92
C LYS A 178 4.22 0.81 -21.37
N GLU A 179 3.85 -0.07 -22.31
CA GLU A 179 3.83 0.23 -23.74
C GLU A 179 2.84 1.35 -24.06
N ILE A 180 1.62 1.27 -23.55
CA ILE A 180 0.60 2.33 -23.69
C ILE A 180 1.11 3.64 -23.09
N ALA A 181 1.81 3.57 -21.97
CA ALA A 181 2.33 4.73 -21.28
C ALA A 181 3.61 5.33 -21.91
N GLY A 182 4.19 4.70 -22.91
CA GLY A 182 5.51 5.10 -23.44
C GLY A 182 6.60 5.05 -22.36
N THR A 183 6.45 4.14 -21.39
CA THR A 183 7.38 3.96 -20.27
C THR A 183 8.26 2.71 -20.43
N SER A 184 8.14 1.98 -21.54
CA SER A 184 8.95 0.80 -21.88
C SER A 184 10.45 1.06 -21.80
#